data_AF-A0A8S9FE70-F1
#
_entry.id   AF-A0A8S9FE70-F1
#
_cell.length_a   1.000
_cell.length_b   1.000
_cell.length_c   1.000
_cell.angle_alpha   90.00
_cell.angle_beta   90.00
_cell.angle_gamma   90.00
#
_symmetry.space_group_name_H-M   'P 1'
#
loop_
_entity.id
_entity.type
_entity.pdbx_description
1 polymer ?
#
loop_
_entity_poly.entity_id
_entity_poly.type
_entity_poly.pdbx_seq_one_letter_code
_entity_poly.pdbx_strand_id
1 'polypeptide(L)'
;MQFKTHVKTNFDLAKWSLVYHVPSFEEYMEVGEVEVAVYATLASRYMSKGKMAAKEAFEWLKSRPKIVQSLCVKGRLMDDITGFQDDISRGYVTNAVSCYMKQYGVSGPGACGQVVRGRAWDVTTFQVRSTYHAKLSHIFLVTYTDMGYCISAHLNTRERVYPWAAPPTRGLDLCL
;
A
#
# COMPACT_ATOMS: atom_id res chain seq x y z
N MET A 1 4.14 18.51 -7.92
CA MET A 1 4.64 17.28 -8.61
C MET A 1 3.89 16.04 -8.14
N GLN A 2 3.86 15.72 -6.83
CA GLN A 2 3.21 14.50 -6.32
C GLN A 2 1.70 14.38 -6.62
N PHE A 3 0.92 15.44 -6.38
CA PHE A 3 -0.51 15.44 -6.73
C PHE A 3 -0.77 15.19 -8.22
N LYS A 4 0.05 15.78 -9.10
CA LYS A 4 -0.07 15.57 -10.54
C LYS A 4 0.19 14.10 -10.90
N THR A 5 1.18 13.46 -10.27
CA THR A 5 1.46 12.04 -10.48
C THR A 5 0.31 11.17 -9.97
N HIS A 6 -0.20 11.44 -8.77
CA HIS A 6 -1.33 10.71 -8.18
C HIS A 6 -2.60 10.80 -9.04
N VAL A 7 -2.95 11.99 -9.55
CA VAL A 7 -4.10 12.16 -10.45
C VAL A 7 -3.92 11.38 -11.76
N LYS A 8 -2.70 11.34 -12.30
CA LYS A 8 -2.41 10.54 -13.50
C LYS A 8 -2.61 9.05 -13.25
N THR A 9 -2.06 8.53 -12.16
CA THR A 9 -2.17 7.09 -11.84
C THR A 9 -3.61 6.69 -11.50
N ASN A 10 -4.36 7.56 -10.83
CA ASN A 10 -5.80 7.36 -10.62
C ASN A 10 -6.57 7.32 -11.96
N PHE A 11 -6.23 8.22 -12.90
CA PHE A 11 -6.81 8.19 -14.25
C PHE A 11 -6.44 6.92 -15.03
N ASP A 12 -5.21 6.41 -14.88
CA ASP A 12 -4.79 5.17 -15.54
C ASP A 12 -5.51 3.94 -14.95
N LEU A 13 -5.69 3.87 -13.62
CA LEU A 13 -6.54 2.83 -13.01
C LEU A 13 -8.00 2.94 -13.47
N ALA A 14 -8.55 4.15 -13.57
CA ALA A 14 -9.92 4.36 -14.05
C ALA A 14 -10.10 3.89 -15.50
N LYS A 15 -9.12 4.12 -16.38
CA LYS A 15 -9.14 3.57 -17.75
C LYS A 15 -9.14 2.06 -17.73
N TRP A 16 -8.25 1.43 -16.95
CA TRP A 16 -8.20 -0.02 -16.86
C TRP A 16 -9.51 -0.61 -16.35
N SER A 17 -10.09 0.00 -15.31
CA SER A 17 -11.38 -0.40 -14.78
C SER A 17 -12.51 -0.30 -15.81
N LEU A 18 -12.56 0.78 -16.60
CA LEU A 18 -13.61 1.00 -17.61
C LEU A 18 -13.66 -0.11 -18.68
N VAL A 19 -12.51 -0.64 -19.06
CA VAL A 19 -12.39 -1.68 -20.09
C VAL A 19 -12.15 -3.08 -19.50
N TYR A 20 -12.33 -3.26 -18.19
CA TYR A 20 -12.07 -4.51 -17.47
C TYR A 20 -10.65 -5.07 -17.71
N HIS A 21 -9.68 -4.18 -17.89
CA HIS A 21 -8.30 -4.56 -18.12
C HIS A 21 -7.65 -5.01 -16.82
N VAL A 22 -7.13 -6.24 -16.84
CA VAL A 22 -6.29 -6.79 -15.79
C VAL A 22 -4.85 -6.83 -16.34
N PRO A 23 -3.96 -5.89 -15.96
CA PRO A 23 -2.57 -5.90 -16.39
C PRO A 23 -1.78 -7.03 -15.70
N SER A 24 -0.47 -7.11 -15.96
CA SER A 24 0.41 -7.90 -15.10
C SER A 24 0.45 -7.30 -13.67
N PHE A 25 0.82 -8.12 -12.69
CA PHE A 25 0.98 -7.70 -11.30
C PHE A 25 2.03 -6.60 -11.16
N GLU A 26 3.16 -6.69 -11.86
CA GLU A 26 4.20 -5.65 -11.77
C GLU A 26 3.74 -4.34 -12.41
N GLU A 27 3.12 -4.37 -13.60
CA GLU A 27 2.53 -3.18 -14.23
C GLU A 27 1.46 -2.55 -13.35
N TYR A 28 0.61 -3.37 -12.72
CA TYR A 28 -0.38 -2.90 -11.74
C TYR A 28 0.30 -2.17 -10.59
N MET A 29 1.34 -2.76 -10.01
CA MET A 29 2.00 -2.22 -8.81
C MET A 29 2.71 -0.89 -9.08
N GLU A 30 3.26 -0.67 -10.28
CA GLU A 30 3.86 0.61 -10.67
C GLU A 30 2.87 1.78 -10.61
N VAL A 31 1.60 1.52 -10.94
CA VAL A 31 0.51 2.51 -10.90
C VAL A 31 -0.13 2.55 -9.50
N GLY A 32 -0.48 1.37 -8.97
CA GLY A 32 -1.21 1.21 -7.71
C GLY A 32 -0.44 1.73 -6.49
N GLU A 33 0.89 1.58 -6.44
CA GLU A 33 1.69 2.10 -5.32
C GLU A 33 1.66 3.64 -5.27
N VAL A 34 1.53 4.32 -6.40
CA VAL A 34 1.45 5.78 -6.44
C VAL A 34 0.02 6.25 -6.19
N GLU A 35 -0.95 5.47 -6.65
CA GLU A 35 -2.38 5.77 -6.53
C GLU A 35 -2.86 5.73 -5.07
N VAL A 36 -2.29 4.89 -4.21
CA VAL A 36 -2.63 4.86 -2.76
C VAL A 36 -2.29 6.17 -1.99
N ALA A 37 -1.79 7.19 -2.69
CA ALA A 37 -1.70 8.59 -2.26
C ALA A 37 -0.74 8.90 -1.11
N VAL A 38 0.02 7.94 -0.58
CA VAL A 38 0.94 8.15 0.56
C VAL A 38 1.92 9.30 0.31
N TYR A 39 2.53 9.38 -0.88
CA TYR A 39 3.41 10.49 -1.25
C TYR A 39 2.69 11.86 -1.25
N ALA A 40 1.45 11.90 -1.74
CA ALA A 40 0.65 13.14 -1.77
C ALA A 40 0.20 13.56 -0.37
N THR A 41 -0.11 12.61 0.51
CA THR A 41 -0.48 12.84 1.91
C THR A 41 0.70 13.35 2.72
N LEU A 42 1.88 12.74 2.58
CA LEU A 42 3.10 13.23 3.24
C LEU A 42 3.49 14.62 2.72
N ALA A 43 3.41 14.84 1.40
CA ALA A 43 3.62 16.16 0.80
C ALA A 43 2.68 17.23 1.42
N SER A 44 1.40 16.91 1.56
CA SER A 44 0.42 17.78 2.23
C SER A 44 0.82 18.09 3.67
N ARG A 45 1.22 17.07 4.43
CA ARG A 45 1.60 17.20 5.84
C ARG A 45 2.85 18.04 6.03
N TYR A 46 3.79 18.06 5.08
CA TYR A 46 4.98 18.89 5.17
C TYR A 46 4.75 20.34 4.77
N MET A 47 3.75 20.64 3.92
CA MET A 47 3.40 22.04 3.58
C MET A 47 3.09 22.89 4.82
N SER A 48 2.53 22.29 5.87
CA SER A 48 2.15 23.00 7.10
C SER A 48 3.28 23.25 8.09
N LYS A 49 4.50 22.74 7.83
CA LYS A 49 5.62 22.73 8.79
C LYS A 49 6.60 23.91 8.66
N GLY A 50 6.29 24.91 7.81
CA GLY A 50 7.14 26.10 7.58
C GLY A 50 8.09 25.96 6.38
N LYS A 51 8.48 27.08 5.76
CA LYS A 51 9.11 27.11 4.41
C LYS A 51 10.40 26.28 4.28
N MET A 52 11.33 26.38 5.25
CA MET A 52 12.61 25.66 5.18
C MET A 52 12.43 24.15 5.38
N ALA A 53 11.72 23.75 6.43
CA ALA A 53 11.41 22.34 6.72
C ALA A 53 10.62 21.69 5.56
N ALA A 54 9.68 22.45 4.96
CA ALA A 54 8.94 21.98 3.80
C ALA A 54 9.86 21.69 2.60
N LYS A 55 10.84 22.57 2.30
CA LYS A 55 11.76 22.38 1.17
C LYS A 55 12.59 21.11 1.31
N GLU A 56 13.22 20.89 2.46
CA GLU A 56 14.00 19.67 2.73
C GLU A 56 13.13 18.41 2.65
N ALA A 57 11.93 18.46 3.22
CA ALA A 57 10.98 17.37 3.16
C ALA A 57 10.54 17.04 1.72
N PHE A 58 10.34 18.06 0.89
CA PHE A 58 9.94 17.87 -0.51
C PHE A 58 11.05 17.26 -1.34
N GLU A 59 12.29 17.71 -1.20
CA GLU A 59 13.42 17.10 -1.90
C GLU A 59 13.64 15.65 -1.45
N TRP A 60 13.52 15.39 -0.14
CA TRP A 60 13.55 14.03 0.38
C TRP A 60 12.43 13.16 -0.20
N LEU A 61 11.17 13.61 -0.21
CA LEU A 61 10.07 12.86 -0.84
C LEU A 61 10.27 12.66 -2.35
N LYS A 62 10.81 13.66 -3.05
CA LYS A 62 11.07 13.60 -4.50
C LYS A 62 12.13 12.55 -4.84
N SER A 63 13.06 12.27 -3.92
CA SER A 63 14.05 11.19 -4.05
C SER A 63 13.45 9.78 -4.00
N ARG A 64 12.13 9.65 -3.75
CA ARG A 64 11.41 8.37 -3.59
C ARG A 64 12.10 7.43 -2.59
N PRO A 65 12.18 7.84 -1.32
CA PRO A 65 12.91 7.07 -0.32
C PRO A 65 12.23 5.71 -0.12
N LYS A 66 13.02 4.61 -0.10
CA LYS A 66 12.51 3.23 -0.02
C LYS A 66 11.54 2.99 1.14
N ILE A 67 11.72 3.73 2.23
CA ILE A 67 10.82 3.74 3.39
C ILE A 67 9.41 4.22 3.05
N VAL A 68 9.26 5.28 2.24
CA VAL A 68 7.94 5.76 1.81
C VAL A 68 7.36 4.82 0.75
N GLN A 69 8.19 4.31 -0.17
CA GLN A 69 7.75 3.31 -1.14
C GLN A 69 7.21 2.04 -0.47
N SER A 70 7.86 1.59 0.60
CA SER A 70 7.40 0.44 1.39
C SER A 70 6.01 0.65 1.98
N LEU A 71 5.69 1.87 2.48
CA LEU A 71 4.32 2.19 2.91
C LEU A 71 3.32 2.17 1.76
N CYS A 72 3.73 2.65 0.59
CA CYS A 72 2.88 2.66 -0.60
C CYS A 72 2.50 1.24 -1.02
N VAL A 73 3.52 0.37 -1.19
CA VAL A 73 3.32 -1.04 -1.56
C VAL A 73 2.46 -1.74 -0.52
N LYS A 74 2.79 -1.61 0.78
CA LYS A 74 1.99 -2.22 1.85
C LYS A 74 0.54 -1.73 1.83
N GLY A 75 0.35 -0.41 1.72
CA GLY A 75 -0.98 0.20 1.70
C GLY A 75 -1.84 -0.33 0.55
N ARG A 76 -1.30 -0.34 -0.67
CA ARG A 76 -2.02 -0.82 -1.86
C ARG A 76 -2.39 -2.29 -1.75
N LEU A 77 -1.40 -3.15 -1.43
CA LEU A 77 -1.63 -4.61 -1.32
C LEU A 77 -2.69 -4.92 -0.26
N MET A 78 -2.61 -4.30 0.91
CA MET A 78 -3.56 -4.56 1.99
C MET A 78 -4.95 -3.98 1.70
N ASP A 79 -5.05 -2.81 1.06
CA ASP A 79 -6.33 -2.25 0.64
C ASP A 79 -7.02 -3.18 -0.36
N ASP A 80 -6.30 -3.68 -1.37
CA ASP A 80 -6.82 -4.66 -2.33
C ASP A 80 -7.22 -5.98 -1.67
N ILE A 81 -6.42 -6.50 -0.73
CA ILE A 81 -6.75 -7.75 -0.03
C ILE A 81 -8.01 -7.57 0.80
N THR A 82 -8.15 -6.45 1.53
CA THR A 82 -9.32 -6.23 2.40
C THR A 82 -10.57 -5.84 1.61
N GLY A 83 -10.42 -5.18 0.46
CA GLY A 83 -11.50 -4.73 -0.41
C GLY A 83 -11.86 -5.71 -1.54
N PHE A 84 -11.11 -6.81 -1.71
CA PHE A 84 -11.22 -7.68 -2.89
C PHE A 84 -12.66 -8.13 -3.23
N GLN A 85 -13.42 -8.62 -2.25
CA GLN A 85 -14.80 -9.06 -2.52
C GLN A 85 -15.71 -7.91 -2.94
N ASP A 86 -15.56 -6.76 -2.29
CA ASP A 86 -16.30 -5.56 -2.64
C ASP A 86 -15.93 -5.14 -4.06
N ASP A 87 -14.65 -5.01 -4.38
CA ASP A 87 -14.16 -4.66 -5.72
C ASP A 87 -14.77 -5.54 -6.81
N ILE A 88 -14.71 -6.87 -6.64
CA ILE A 88 -15.30 -7.82 -7.59
C ILE A 88 -16.83 -7.66 -7.67
N SER A 89 -17.53 -7.43 -6.56
CA SER A 89 -18.99 -7.29 -6.55
C SER A 89 -19.51 -6.10 -7.36
N ARG A 90 -18.70 -5.04 -7.50
CA ARG A 90 -18.99 -3.83 -8.29
C ARG A 90 -18.33 -3.86 -9.68
N GLY A 91 -17.73 -4.98 -10.07
CA GLY A 91 -17.09 -5.17 -11.38
C GLY A 91 -15.70 -4.54 -11.49
N TYR A 92 -15.10 -4.11 -10.39
CA TYR A 92 -13.72 -3.62 -10.35
C TYR A 92 -12.74 -4.80 -10.29
N VAL A 93 -12.26 -5.24 -11.44
CA VAL A 93 -11.37 -6.42 -11.57
C VAL A 93 -9.88 -6.07 -11.52
N THR A 94 -9.52 -4.79 -11.52
CA THR A 94 -8.14 -4.30 -11.60
C THR A 94 -7.53 -4.09 -10.21
N ASN A 95 -7.28 -5.20 -9.49
CA ASN A 95 -6.67 -5.20 -8.15
C ASN A 95 -5.48 -6.17 -8.06
N ALA A 96 -4.65 -6.02 -7.03
CA ALA A 96 -3.44 -6.85 -6.83
C ALA A 96 -3.71 -8.35 -6.87
N VAL A 97 -4.80 -8.82 -6.24
CA VAL A 97 -5.15 -10.25 -6.19
C VAL A 97 -5.48 -10.76 -7.59
N SER A 98 -6.31 -10.04 -8.35
CA SER A 98 -6.70 -10.43 -9.71
C SER A 98 -5.52 -10.41 -10.67
N CYS A 99 -4.66 -9.39 -10.60
CA CYS A 99 -3.46 -9.29 -11.42
C CYS A 99 -2.47 -10.43 -11.11
N TYR A 100 -2.28 -10.74 -9.82
CA TYR A 100 -1.41 -11.83 -9.40
C TYR A 100 -1.95 -13.20 -9.82
N MET A 101 -3.26 -13.45 -9.65
CA MET A 101 -3.91 -14.69 -10.13
C MET A 101 -3.72 -14.86 -11.64
N LYS A 102 -3.95 -13.79 -12.41
CA LYS A 102 -3.81 -13.82 -13.88
C LYS A 102 -2.39 -14.13 -14.31
N GLN A 103 -1.40 -13.48 -13.71
CA GLN A 103 -0.01 -13.63 -14.13
C GLN A 103 0.63 -14.95 -13.69
N TYR A 104 0.37 -15.38 -12.46
CA TYR A 104 1.03 -16.53 -11.85
C TYR A 104 0.17 -17.79 -11.84
N GLY A 105 -1.04 -17.75 -12.39
CA GLY A 105 -1.92 -18.91 -12.54
C GLY A 105 -2.41 -19.50 -11.21
N VAL A 106 -2.40 -18.72 -10.12
CA VAL A 106 -2.84 -19.21 -8.80
C VAL A 106 -4.35 -19.38 -8.78
N SER A 107 -4.80 -20.63 -8.61
CA SER A 107 -6.23 -20.96 -8.56
C SER A 107 -6.82 -20.55 -7.21
N GLY A 108 -7.65 -19.50 -7.24
CA GLY A 108 -8.51 -19.11 -6.13
C GLY A 108 -8.05 -17.84 -5.41
N PRO A 109 -8.98 -16.89 -5.15
CA PRO A 109 -8.66 -15.61 -4.54
C PRO A 109 -8.15 -15.73 -3.11
N GLY A 110 -8.53 -16.78 -2.37
CA GLY A 110 -8.03 -17.03 -1.02
C GLY A 110 -6.54 -17.37 -0.98
N ALA A 111 -6.09 -18.30 -1.83
CA ALA A 111 -4.68 -18.68 -1.92
C ALA A 111 -3.82 -17.51 -2.44
N CYS A 112 -4.30 -16.83 -3.48
CA CYS A 112 -3.62 -15.65 -4.00
C CYS A 112 -3.56 -14.52 -2.97
N GLY A 113 -4.66 -14.24 -2.28
CA GLY A 113 -4.72 -13.23 -1.21
C GLY A 113 -3.71 -13.50 -0.11
N GLN A 114 -3.46 -14.77 0.26
CA GLN A 114 -2.42 -15.12 1.23
C GLN A 114 -1.00 -14.81 0.73
N VAL A 115 -0.71 -15.08 -0.55
CA VAL A 115 0.61 -14.77 -1.13
C VAL A 115 0.83 -13.26 -1.21
N VAL A 116 -0.16 -12.51 -1.69
CA VAL A 116 -0.14 -11.04 -1.74
C VAL A 116 0.01 -10.46 -0.34
N ARG A 117 -0.67 -11.05 0.65
CA ARG A 117 -0.54 -10.68 2.07
C ARG A 117 0.87 -10.92 2.60
N GLY A 118 1.47 -12.07 2.31
CA GLY A 118 2.85 -12.38 2.67
C GLY A 118 3.81 -11.29 2.20
N ARG A 119 3.69 -10.89 0.93
CA ARG A 119 4.50 -9.77 0.37
C ARG A 119 4.28 -8.45 1.12
N ALA A 120 3.05 -8.13 1.51
CA ALA A 120 2.77 -6.92 2.30
C ALA A 120 3.43 -6.95 3.70
N TRP A 121 3.52 -8.13 4.32
CA TRP A 121 4.21 -8.31 5.60
C TRP A 121 5.73 -8.30 5.47
N ASP A 122 6.29 -8.87 4.40
CA ASP A 122 7.73 -8.83 4.14
C ASP A 122 8.23 -7.38 4.01
N VAL A 123 7.44 -6.53 3.34
CA VAL A 123 7.68 -5.09 3.27
C VAL A 123 7.68 -4.45 4.68
N THR A 124 6.84 -4.92 5.60
CA THR A 124 6.83 -4.45 7.00
C THR A 124 8.11 -4.84 7.75
N THR A 125 8.67 -6.03 7.51
CA THR A 125 9.94 -6.43 8.16
C THR A 125 11.13 -5.62 7.64
N PHE A 126 11.17 -5.34 6.33
CA PHE A 126 12.15 -4.43 5.73
C PHE A 126 12.02 -3.01 6.31
N GLN A 127 10.78 -2.58 6.51
CA GLN A 127 10.45 -1.26 7.01
C GLN A 127 10.99 -1.01 8.43
N VAL A 128 10.77 -1.94 9.36
CA VAL A 128 11.29 -1.88 10.74
C VAL A 128 12.82 -1.77 10.72
N ARG A 129 13.50 -2.63 9.94
CA ARG A 129 14.96 -2.60 9.81
C ARG A 129 15.47 -1.27 9.24
N SER A 130 14.80 -0.74 8.22
CA SER A 130 15.21 0.51 7.57
C SER A 130 15.11 1.73 8.50
N THR A 131 14.06 1.83 9.34
CA THR A 131 13.89 2.93 10.30
C THR A 131 15.00 2.98 11.34
N TYR A 132 15.51 1.83 11.78
CA TYR A 132 16.63 1.77 12.74
C TYR A 132 17.94 2.31 12.15
N HIS A 133 18.15 2.20 10.84
CA HIS A 133 19.41 2.60 10.19
C HIS A 133 19.39 3.97 9.52
N ALA A 134 18.22 4.55 9.23
CA ALA A 134 18.11 5.66 8.29
C ALA A 134 18.56 7.05 8.80
N LYS A 135 18.98 7.23 10.06
CA LYS A 135 19.36 8.54 10.67
C LYS A 135 18.47 9.70 10.19
N LEU A 136 17.15 9.49 10.15
CA LEU A 136 16.20 10.50 9.68
C LEU A 136 16.01 11.57 10.75
N SER A 137 15.75 12.81 10.31
CA SER A 137 15.33 13.85 11.25
C SER A 137 14.02 13.45 11.94
N HIS A 138 13.85 13.87 13.19
CA HIS A 138 12.71 13.49 14.02
C HIS A 138 11.35 13.78 13.34
N ILE A 139 11.27 14.87 12.56
CA ILE A 139 10.06 15.24 11.83
C ILE A 139 9.68 14.24 10.73
N PHE A 140 10.65 13.66 10.02
CA PHE A 140 10.39 12.64 9.00
C PHE A 140 10.01 11.31 9.63
N LEU A 141 10.68 10.95 10.74
CA LEU A 141 10.37 9.72 11.45
C LEU A 141 8.95 9.72 12.03
N VAL A 142 8.55 10.79 12.73
CA VAL A 142 7.21 10.91 13.33
C VAL A 142 6.11 10.87 12.28
N THR A 143 6.26 11.65 11.20
CA THR A 143 5.25 11.70 10.14
C THR A 143 5.13 10.36 9.40
N TYR A 144 6.25 9.66 9.23
CA TYR A 144 6.31 8.31 8.69
C TYR A 144 5.59 7.30 9.61
N THR A 145 5.91 7.28 10.92
CA THR A 145 5.34 6.31 11.87
C THR A 145 3.83 6.50 12.02
N ASP A 146 3.38 7.76 12.08
CA ASP A 146 1.95 8.09 12.14
C ASP A 146 1.22 7.55 10.91
N MET A 147 1.80 7.72 9.72
CA MET A 147 1.20 7.23 8.47
C MET A 147 1.10 5.69 8.47
N GLY A 148 2.16 5.01 8.92
CA GLY A 148 2.15 3.56 9.09
C GLY A 148 1.10 3.08 10.08
N TYR A 149 0.90 3.82 11.18
CA TYR A 149 -0.16 3.55 12.15
C TYR A 149 -1.55 3.76 11.55
N CYS A 150 -1.79 4.86 10.84
CA CYS A 150 -3.07 5.13 10.17
C CYS A 150 -3.45 4.04 9.17
N ILE A 151 -2.49 3.61 8.33
CA ILE A 151 -2.71 2.50 7.39
C ILE A 151 -3.08 1.24 8.14
N SER A 152 -2.32 0.88 9.18
CA SER A 152 -2.58 -0.33 9.96
C SER A 152 -3.92 -0.29 10.69
N ALA A 153 -4.30 0.87 11.25
CA ALA A 153 -5.58 1.06 11.93
C ALA A 153 -6.77 0.95 10.95
N HIS A 154 -6.66 1.56 9.77
CA HIS A 154 -7.69 1.46 8.71
C HIS A 154 -7.90 0.02 8.27
N LEU A 155 -6.80 -0.72 8.06
CA LEU A 155 -6.86 -2.12 7.67
C LEU A 155 -7.47 -2.99 8.78
N ASN A 156 -7.05 -2.80 10.03
CA ASN A 156 -7.64 -3.52 11.17
C ASN A 156 -9.14 -3.24 11.35
N THR A 157 -9.62 -2.03 11.01
CA THR A 157 -11.07 -1.77 11.00
C THR A 157 -11.76 -2.55 9.89
N ARG A 158 -11.16 -2.66 8.70
CA ARG A 158 -11.72 -3.46 7.61
C ARG A 158 -11.65 -4.97 7.88
N GLU A 159 -10.58 -5.49 8.46
CA GLU A 159 -10.48 -6.91 8.82
C GLU A 159 -11.56 -7.34 9.83
N ARG A 160 -12.01 -6.43 10.71
CA ARG A 160 -13.16 -6.67 11.59
C ARG A 160 -14.50 -6.76 10.86
N VAL A 161 -14.63 -6.06 9.74
CA VAL A 161 -15.84 -6.06 8.90
C VAL A 161 -15.82 -7.23 7.90
N TYR A 162 -14.63 -7.64 7.45
CA TYR A 162 -14.40 -8.68 6.45
C TYR A 162 -13.56 -9.82 7.05
N PRO A 163 -14.18 -10.82 7.71
CA PRO A 163 -13.45 -11.88 8.43
C PRO A 163 -12.53 -12.73 7.55
N TRP A 164 -12.85 -12.85 6.26
CA TRP A 164 -11.99 -13.54 5.28
C TRP A 164 -10.69 -12.77 5.00
N ALA A 165 -10.65 -11.49 5.35
CA ALA A 165 -9.46 -10.65 5.31
C ALA A 165 -8.68 -10.66 6.64
N ALA A 166 -9.11 -11.36 7.69
CA ALA A 166 -8.29 -11.55 8.87
C ALA A 166 -7.04 -12.40 8.52
N PRO A 167 -5.87 -12.14 9.13
CA PRO A 167 -4.75 -13.06 9.01
C PRO A 167 -5.18 -14.44 9.53
N PRO A 168 -4.62 -15.55 8.98
CA PRO A 168 -4.74 -16.84 9.64
C PRO A 168 -4.30 -16.63 11.09
N THR A 169 -5.09 -17.09 12.05
CA THR A 169 -4.59 -17.22 13.42
C THR A 169 -3.32 -18.03 13.31
N ARG A 170 -2.15 -17.41 13.59
CA ARG A 170 -1.00 -18.22 13.94
C ARG A 170 -1.46 -18.98 15.17
N GLY A 171 -1.71 -20.28 15.02
CA GLY A 171 -2.02 -21.14 16.13
C GLY A 171 -0.99 -20.89 17.21
N LEU A 172 -1.44 -20.28 18.31
CA LEU A 172 -0.77 -20.34 19.60
C LEU A 172 -1.10 -21.66 20.32
N ASP A 173 -1.63 -22.64 19.59
CA ASP A 173 -1.71 -24.02 20.04
C ASP A 173 -0.53 -24.79 19.45
N LEU A 174 0.59 -24.75 20.17
CA LEU A 174 1.62 -25.79 20.29
C LEU A 174 2.71 -25.25 21.25
N CYS A 175 2.33 -25.09 22.52
CA CYS A 175 3.24 -25.12 23.67
C CYS A 175 2.41 -25.21 24.96
N LEU A 176 1.82 -26.38 25.18
CA LEU A 176 1.69 -27.02 26.50
C LEU A 176 2.02 -28.50 26.33
#